data_AF-A0A4R4UFG2-F1
#
_entry.id   AF-A0A4R4UFG2-F1
#
_cell.length_a   1.000
_cell.length_b   1.000
_cell.length_c   1.000
_cell.angle_alpha   90.00
_cell.angle_beta   90.00
_cell.angle_gamma   90.00
#
_symmetry.space_group_name_H-M   'P 1'
#
loop_
_entity.id
_entity.type
_entity.pdbx_description
1 polymer ?
#
loop_
_entity_poly.entity_id
_entity_poly.type
_entity_poly.pdbx_seq_one_letter_code
_entity_poly.pdbx_strand_id
1 'polypeptide(L)'
;MTAYWSWRRGFPAAVDLQPLKAPGRDGRAGEPPETPSVPEIAAAVARRARGPYALYGHSMGARFAFEVLRELRRTGAPMPVRLFVGAALPPHLPEPLARLANLPEADFVEQLIDRAGAPPGLRDEPELRALALPALRADFAWIKAYRYRPEPPLDVPVTAFAGSDDREFPPAKMAGWARHTTSGFRLHTLAGGHMFLHDQAERMAAIIAADLTGEDGHASAPPEDDEVHVWLATRRECLRRYGAVPGLHIGTAGSAGLTVAAVTRGRRAGVAVERVPPPDGVDESLFGPAERADLEAEPAETRLLSAVSLQVAKKAVMRAAGDPACDPAGLGFARRDAAEPWRPEAAPGMERLEAWRVTHLPVPGGVAAVAVARDGWRLRFEIPGEAR
;
A
#
# COMPACT_ATOMS: atom_id res chain seq x y z
N MET A 1 -24.43 13.87 2.58
CA MET A 1 -24.29 12.97 1.41
C MET A 1 -22.97 12.25 1.58
N THR A 2 -22.93 10.92 1.46
CA THR A 2 -21.70 10.16 1.71
C THR A 2 -20.60 10.52 0.70
N ALA A 3 -19.34 10.46 1.12
CA ALA A 3 -18.15 10.71 0.28
C ALA A 3 -18.12 9.88 -1.02
N TYR A 4 -18.85 8.77 -1.06
CA TYR A 4 -18.90 7.83 -2.17
C TYR A 4 -20.03 8.09 -3.18
N TRP A 5 -20.83 9.15 -2.99
CA TRP A 5 -21.96 9.40 -3.89
C TRP A 5 -21.52 9.67 -5.34
N SER A 6 -20.42 10.41 -5.54
CA SER A 6 -19.87 10.72 -6.86
C SER A 6 -19.42 9.47 -7.63
N TRP A 7 -19.03 8.41 -6.92
CA TRP A 7 -18.54 7.17 -7.52
C TRP A 7 -19.61 6.42 -8.32
N ARG A 8 -20.90 6.66 -8.03
CA ARG A 8 -22.00 6.01 -8.75
C ARG A 8 -21.95 6.23 -10.26
N ARG A 9 -21.39 7.36 -10.72
CA ARG A 9 -21.28 7.67 -12.15
C ARG A 9 -20.21 6.84 -12.87
N GLY A 10 -19.21 6.35 -12.15
CA GLY A 10 -18.09 5.61 -12.72
C GLY A 10 -18.26 4.09 -12.73
N PHE A 11 -19.27 3.55 -12.04
CA PHE A 11 -19.52 2.11 -12.01
C PHE A 11 -20.44 1.66 -13.15
N PRO A 12 -20.15 0.52 -13.81
CA PRO A 12 -21.07 -0.09 -14.76
C PRO A 12 -22.31 -0.62 -14.01
N ALA A 13 -23.41 -0.84 -14.73
CA ALA A 13 -24.66 -1.34 -14.16
C ALA A 13 -24.53 -2.69 -13.42
N ALA A 14 -23.46 -3.45 -13.68
CA ALA A 14 -23.16 -4.71 -13.00
C ALA A 14 -22.65 -4.53 -11.55
N VAL A 15 -22.28 -3.32 -11.13
CA VAL A 15 -21.75 -3.03 -9.79
C VAL A 15 -22.72 -2.12 -9.03
N ASP A 16 -23.34 -2.67 -7.98
CA ASP A 16 -24.20 -1.91 -7.06
C ASP A 16 -23.38 -1.36 -5.88
N LEU A 17 -23.28 -0.03 -5.79
CA LEU A 17 -22.57 0.65 -4.71
C LEU A 17 -23.49 0.85 -3.49
N GLN A 18 -23.11 0.23 -2.37
CA GLN A 18 -23.84 0.28 -1.10
C GLN A 18 -23.02 0.96 0.01
N PRO A 19 -23.13 2.29 0.21
CA PRO A 19 -22.44 2.98 1.29
C PRO A 19 -22.95 2.54 2.67
N LEU A 20 -22.03 2.18 3.56
CA LEU A 20 -22.31 1.97 4.97
C LEU A 20 -22.41 3.33 5.68
N LYS A 21 -23.53 3.56 6.39
CA LYS A 21 -23.75 4.78 7.17
C LYS A 21 -23.54 4.50 8.66
N ALA A 22 -22.49 5.07 9.24
CA ALA A 22 -22.25 5.02 10.68
C ALA A 22 -23.28 5.88 11.46
N PRO A 23 -23.59 5.54 12.72
CA PRO A 23 -24.38 6.37 13.62
C PRO A 23 -23.84 7.80 13.74
N GLY A 24 -24.73 8.77 13.98
CA GLY A 24 -24.39 10.19 14.16
C GLY A 24 -23.93 10.91 12.89
N ARG A 25 -24.22 10.36 11.71
CA ARG A 25 -23.81 10.95 10.41
C ARG A 25 -24.89 10.82 9.35
N ASP A 26 -24.87 11.74 8.39
CA ASP A 26 -25.78 11.75 7.23
C ASP A 26 -27.25 11.52 7.66
N GLY A 27 -27.92 10.53 7.08
CA GLY A 27 -29.31 10.17 7.41
C GLY A 27 -29.49 9.51 8.78
N ARG A 28 -28.44 9.39 9.58
CA ARG A 28 -28.42 8.89 10.97
C ARG A 28 -27.90 9.94 11.95
N ALA A 29 -27.94 11.23 11.59
CA ALA A 29 -27.41 12.33 12.42
C ALA A 29 -28.09 12.47 13.80
N GLY A 30 -29.31 11.95 13.98
CA GLY A 30 -30.01 11.94 15.27
C GLY A 30 -29.58 10.82 16.23
N GLU A 31 -28.71 9.91 15.79
CA GLU A 31 -28.19 8.82 16.62
C GLU A 31 -26.88 9.25 17.33
N PRO A 32 -26.54 8.65 18.48
CA PRO A 32 -25.26 8.89 19.12
C PRO A 32 -24.09 8.67 18.16
N PRO A 33 -23.13 9.60 18.07
CA PRO A 33 -21.99 9.50 17.17
C PRO A 33 -20.98 8.50 17.73
N GLU A 34 -21.10 7.25 17.32
CA GLU A 34 -20.23 6.15 17.73
C GLU A 34 -19.69 5.40 16.52
N THR A 35 -18.44 4.92 16.63
CA THR A 35 -17.89 4.00 15.64
C THR A 35 -18.54 2.62 15.84
N PRO A 36 -19.22 2.05 14.83
CA PRO A 36 -19.89 0.76 14.95
C PRO A 36 -18.94 -0.35 15.38
N SER A 37 -19.48 -1.38 16.04
CA SER A 37 -18.67 -2.56 16.37
C SER A 37 -18.37 -3.38 15.11
N VAL A 38 -17.15 -3.94 15.03
CA VAL A 38 -16.75 -4.82 13.92
C VAL A 38 -17.71 -6.02 13.76
N PRO A 39 -18.10 -6.75 14.84
CA PRO A 39 -19.03 -7.87 14.72
C PRO A 39 -20.42 -7.48 14.20
N GLU A 40 -20.95 -6.34 14.63
CA GLU A 40 -22.24 -5.84 14.15
C GLU A 40 -22.20 -5.57 12.65
N ILE A 41 -21.15 -4.90 12.16
CA ILE A 41 -20.99 -4.61 10.74
C ILE A 41 -20.75 -5.90 9.95
N ALA A 42 -19.91 -6.82 10.42
CA ALA A 42 -19.71 -8.12 9.78
C ALA A 42 -21.04 -8.88 9.63
N ALA A 43 -21.86 -8.94 10.68
CA ALA A 43 -23.17 -9.56 10.62
C ALA A 43 -24.12 -8.84 9.65
N ALA A 44 -24.09 -7.50 9.60
CA ALA A 44 -24.90 -6.72 8.67
C ALA A 44 -24.50 -6.92 7.20
N VAL A 45 -23.19 -7.01 6.92
CA VAL A 45 -22.63 -7.33 5.61
C VAL A 45 -23.05 -8.74 5.20
N ALA A 46 -22.84 -9.73 6.06
CA ALA A 46 -23.19 -11.13 5.80
C ALA A 46 -24.68 -11.31 5.47
N ARG A 47 -25.59 -10.61 6.18
CA ARG A 47 -27.03 -10.64 5.89
C ARG A 47 -27.42 -10.00 4.55
N ARG A 48 -26.62 -9.04 4.07
CA ARG A 48 -26.90 -8.29 2.83
C ARG A 48 -26.25 -8.91 1.61
N ALA A 49 -25.18 -9.70 1.78
CA ALA A 49 -24.50 -10.38 0.69
C ALA A 49 -25.42 -11.42 0.03
N ARG A 50 -25.97 -11.08 -1.14
CA ARG A 50 -26.83 -11.97 -1.96
C ARG A 50 -26.09 -12.57 -3.17
N GLY A 51 -24.79 -12.34 -3.27
CA GLY A 51 -23.91 -12.75 -4.38
C GLY A 51 -22.48 -12.28 -4.13
N PRO A 52 -21.60 -12.33 -5.15
CA PRO A 52 -20.26 -11.78 -5.07
C PRO A 52 -20.29 -10.31 -4.63
N TYR A 53 -19.50 -9.98 -3.61
CA TYR A 53 -19.40 -8.64 -3.08
C TYR A 53 -17.95 -8.30 -2.76
N ALA A 54 -17.64 -7.02 -2.71
CA ALA A 54 -16.33 -6.52 -2.31
C ALA A 54 -16.49 -5.46 -1.22
N LEU A 55 -15.44 -5.27 -0.43
CA LEU A 55 -15.38 -4.20 0.57
C LEU A 55 -14.42 -3.13 0.10
N TYR A 56 -14.82 -1.86 0.23
CA TYR A 56 -13.93 -0.73 0.08
C TYR A 56 -13.92 0.06 1.40
N GLY A 57 -12.74 0.52 1.81
CA GLY A 57 -12.60 1.48 2.88
C GLY A 57 -11.47 2.46 2.63
N HIS A 58 -11.64 3.70 3.11
CA HIS A 58 -10.63 4.76 3.03
C HIS A 58 -10.18 5.16 4.44
N SER A 59 -8.89 5.37 4.64
CA SER A 59 -8.29 5.74 5.93
C SER A 59 -8.74 4.78 7.05
N MET A 60 -9.35 5.27 8.12
CA MET A 60 -9.96 4.44 9.17
C MET A 60 -10.86 3.34 8.60
N GLY A 61 -11.68 3.68 7.60
CA GLY A 61 -12.62 2.75 6.97
C GLY A 61 -11.93 1.54 6.34
N ALA A 62 -10.68 1.69 5.86
CA ALA A 62 -9.92 0.58 5.29
C ALA A 62 -9.46 -0.42 6.37
N ARG A 63 -8.96 0.09 7.50
CA ARG A 63 -8.63 -0.74 8.67
C ARG A 63 -9.89 -1.41 9.23
N PHE A 64 -10.99 -0.68 9.28
CA PHE A 64 -12.27 -1.20 9.73
C PHE A 64 -12.76 -2.32 8.81
N ALA A 65 -12.72 -2.13 7.49
CA ALA A 65 -13.07 -3.15 6.50
C ALA A 65 -12.19 -4.40 6.61
N PHE A 66 -10.90 -4.24 6.90
CA PHE A 66 -9.99 -5.36 7.15
C PHE A 66 -10.38 -6.17 8.40
N GLU A 67 -10.74 -5.51 9.50
CA GLU A 67 -11.19 -6.23 10.70
C GLU A 67 -12.58 -6.87 10.52
N VAL A 68 -13.49 -6.22 9.77
CA VAL A 68 -14.75 -6.83 9.34
C VAL A 68 -14.49 -8.11 8.54
N LEU A 69 -13.50 -8.07 7.64
CA LEU A 69 -13.11 -9.24 6.85
C LEU A 69 -12.56 -10.39 7.70
N ARG A 70 -11.73 -10.08 8.70
CA ARG A 70 -11.25 -11.08 9.68
C ARG A 70 -12.40 -11.66 10.50
N GLU A 71 -13.37 -10.84 10.88
CA GLU A 71 -14.53 -11.29 11.64
C GLU A 71 -15.47 -12.19 10.81
N LEU A 72 -15.68 -11.86 9.54
CA LEU A 72 -16.39 -12.74 8.60
C LEU A 72 -15.69 -14.11 8.50
N ARG A 73 -14.35 -14.13 8.43
CA ARG A 73 -13.57 -15.38 8.46
C ARG A 73 -13.78 -16.15 9.77
N ARG A 74 -13.70 -15.48 10.93
CA ARG A 74 -13.89 -16.12 12.25
C ARG A 74 -15.28 -16.73 12.41
N THR A 75 -16.30 -16.08 11.86
CA THR A 75 -17.70 -16.52 11.95
C THR A 75 -18.12 -17.48 10.84
N GLY A 76 -17.22 -17.80 9.89
CA GLY A 76 -17.54 -18.66 8.75
C GLY A 76 -18.54 -18.05 7.77
N ALA A 77 -18.71 -16.72 7.79
CA ALA A 77 -19.60 -16.02 6.88
C ALA A 77 -19.03 -15.99 5.44
N PRO A 78 -19.87 -15.79 4.40
CA PRO A 78 -19.40 -15.68 3.03
C PRO A 78 -18.35 -14.58 2.88
N MET A 79 -17.19 -14.90 2.33
CA MET A 79 -16.09 -13.95 2.14
C MET A 79 -16.30 -13.09 0.88
N PRO A 80 -15.88 -11.80 0.87
CA PRO A 80 -15.88 -10.99 -0.33
C PRO A 80 -14.88 -11.50 -1.36
N VAL A 81 -15.13 -11.18 -2.63
CA VAL A 81 -14.22 -11.53 -3.73
C VAL A 81 -12.96 -10.65 -3.77
N ARG A 82 -12.98 -9.50 -3.09
CA ARG A 82 -11.86 -8.54 -3.04
C ARG A 82 -12.00 -7.55 -1.88
N LEU A 83 -10.87 -7.13 -1.33
CA LEU A 83 -10.77 -5.98 -0.44
C LEU A 83 -10.07 -4.83 -1.16
N PHE A 84 -10.67 -3.65 -1.12
CA PHE A 84 -10.07 -2.41 -1.60
C PHE A 84 -9.76 -1.48 -0.42
N VAL A 85 -8.55 -0.93 -0.38
CA VAL A 85 -8.08 -0.06 0.71
C VAL A 85 -7.52 1.24 0.16
N GLY A 86 -8.00 2.39 0.62
CA GLY A 86 -7.50 3.72 0.23
C GLY A 86 -6.83 4.44 1.40
N ALA A 87 -5.67 5.07 1.18
CA ALA A 87 -4.99 5.95 2.13
C ALA A 87 -4.95 5.43 3.59
N ALA A 88 -4.55 4.18 3.79
CA ALA A 88 -4.58 3.54 5.09
C ALA A 88 -3.40 2.61 5.25
N LEU A 89 -2.52 2.87 6.22
CA LEU A 89 -1.35 2.03 6.39
C LEU A 89 -1.78 0.60 6.73
N PRO A 90 -1.02 -0.42 6.26
CA PRO A 90 -1.24 -1.80 6.64
C PRO A 90 -1.36 -1.94 8.16
N PRO A 91 -2.28 -2.76 8.68
CA PRO A 91 -2.65 -2.71 10.09
C PRO A 91 -1.52 -3.02 11.09
N HIS A 92 -0.46 -3.72 10.66
CA HIS A 92 0.73 -3.98 11.49
C HIS A 92 1.60 -2.73 11.73
N LEU A 93 1.39 -1.66 10.95
CA LEU A 93 2.05 -0.38 11.13
C LEU A 93 1.22 0.55 12.02
N PRO A 94 1.88 1.40 12.83
CA PRO A 94 1.19 2.41 13.63
C PRO A 94 0.40 3.36 12.73
N GLU A 95 -0.78 3.78 13.18
CA GLU A 95 -1.62 4.75 12.48
C GLU A 95 -1.10 6.17 12.72
N PRO A 96 -0.52 6.86 11.71
CA PRO A 96 0.08 8.17 11.92
C PRO A 96 -0.92 9.20 12.45
N LEU A 97 -2.20 9.04 12.11
CA LEU A 97 -3.25 9.94 12.57
C LEU A 97 -3.73 9.68 14.00
N ALA A 98 -3.33 8.56 14.64
CA ALA A 98 -3.75 8.25 16.02
C ALA A 98 -3.32 9.31 17.05
N ARG A 99 -2.22 10.04 16.79
CA ARG A 99 -1.72 11.10 17.67
C ARG A 99 -2.65 12.31 17.76
N LEU A 100 -3.53 12.51 16.77
CA LEU A 100 -4.46 13.65 16.77
C LEU A 100 -5.58 13.47 17.80
N ALA A 101 -5.87 12.23 18.21
CA ALA A 101 -7.07 11.91 18.98
C ALA A 101 -7.23 12.69 20.30
N ASN A 102 -6.12 13.07 20.95
CA ASN A 102 -6.14 13.80 22.24
C ASN A 102 -5.81 15.29 22.11
N LEU A 103 -5.66 15.81 20.90
CA LEU A 103 -5.38 17.23 20.72
C LEU A 103 -6.57 18.07 21.21
N PRO A 104 -6.31 19.26 21.78
CA PRO A 104 -7.34 20.28 21.98
C PRO A 104 -8.14 20.53 20.70
N GLU A 105 -9.37 20.99 20.80
CA GLU A 105 -10.27 21.12 19.65
C GLU A 105 -9.68 21.93 18.49
N ALA A 106 -9.14 23.11 18.76
CA ALA A 106 -8.54 23.96 17.73
C ALA A 106 -7.40 23.22 16.99
N ASP A 107 -6.45 22.66 17.74
CA ASP A 107 -5.33 21.90 17.16
C ASP A 107 -5.80 20.66 16.41
N PHE A 108 -6.82 19.96 16.92
CA PHE A 108 -7.40 18.80 16.25
C PHE A 108 -7.98 19.17 14.89
N VAL A 109 -8.75 20.27 14.82
CA VAL A 109 -9.34 20.78 13.57
C VAL A 109 -8.24 21.17 12.57
N GLU A 110 -7.24 21.94 13.00
CA GLU A 110 -6.14 22.35 12.12
C GLU A 110 -5.38 21.14 11.55
N GLN A 111 -5.06 20.17 12.40
CA GLN A 111 -4.33 18.97 11.98
C GLN A 111 -5.19 18.05 11.11
N LEU A 112 -6.51 18.01 11.30
CA LEU A 112 -7.42 17.29 10.40
C LEU A 112 -7.43 17.90 9.00
N ILE A 113 -7.47 19.23 8.91
CA ILE A 113 -7.45 19.93 7.63
C ILE A 113 -6.11 19.68 6.92
N ASP A 114 -4.99 19.88 7.62
CA ASP A 114 -3.64 19.76 7.06
C ASP A 114 -3.28 18.31 6.67
N ARG A 115 -3.57 17.34 7.55
CA ARG A 115 -3.06 15.96 7.40
C ARG A 115 -4.06 14.97 6.85
N ALA A 116 -5.35 15.17 7.12
CA ALA A 116 -6.41 14.25 6.73
C ALA A 116 -7.31 14.82 5.61
N GLY A 117 -6.99 16.01 5.09
CA GLY A 117 -7.74 16.65 4.00
C GLY A 117 -9.18 16.99 4.37
N ALA A 118 -9.45 17.25 5.66
CA ALA A 118 -10.76 17.70 6.09
C ALA A 118 -11.07 19.11 5.52
N PRO A 119 -12.35 19.44 5.26
CA PRO A 119 -12.70 20.70 4.61
C PRO A 119 -12.36 21.91 5.50
N PRO A 120 -11.86 23.02 4.92
CA PRO A 120 -11.56 24.25 5.67
C PRO A 120 -12.74 24.79 6.49
N GLY A 121 -13.98 24.53 6.05
CA GLY A 121 -15.19 24.89 6.80
C GLY A 121 -15.24 24.35 8.24
N LEU A 122 -14.50 23.29 8.60
CA LEU A 122 -14.39 22.87 10.02
C LEU A 122 -13.75 23.96 10.90
N ARG A 123 -12.85 24.77 10.34
CA ARG A 123 -12.26 25.93 11.01
C ARG A 123 -13.25 27.10 11.01
N ASP A 124 -13.81 27.40 9.84
CA ASP A 124 -14.47 28.68 9.58
C ASP A 124 -15.96 28.70 9.94
N GLU A 125 -16.61 27.52 10.05
CA GLU A 125 -18.05 27.38 10.30
C GLU A 125 -18.33 26.64 11.63
N PRO A 126 -18.65 27.35 12.72
CA PRO A 126 -18.92 26.75 14.03
C PRO A 126 -20.03 25.70 14.02
N GLU A 127 -21.07 25.89 13.20
CA GLU A 127 -22.20 24.97 13.10
C GLU A 127 -21.79 23.64 12.45
N LEU A 128 -20.99 23.69 11.38
CA LEU A 128 -20.42 22.50 10.75
C LEU A 128 -19.48 21.78 11.72
N ARG A 129 -18.65 22.54 12.44
CA ARG A 129 -17.74 22.00 13.46
C ARG A 129 -18.51 21.29 14.57
N ALA A 130 -19.56 21.91 15.13
CA ALA A 130 -20.39 21.33 16.17
C ALA A 130 -21.09 20.04 15.72
N LEU A 131 -21.49 19.97 14.44
CA LEU A 131 -22.12 18.79 13.85
C LEU A 131 -21.12 17.64 13.62
N ALA A 132 -19.92 17.95 13.11
CA ALA A 132 -18.96 16.94 12.66
C ALA A 132 -18.05 16.42 13.78
N LEU A 133 -17.65 17.27 14.73
CA LEU A 133 -16.64 16.93 15.74
C LEU A 133 -16.99 15.73 16.61
N PRO A 134 -18.23 15.56 17.12
CA PRO A 134 -18.56 14.40 17.94
C PRO A 134 -18.24 13.08 17.24
N ALA A 135 -18.60 12.96 15.96
CA ALA A 135 -18.37 11.75 15.19
C ALA A 135 -16.90 11.58 14.81
N LEU A 136 -16.19 12.66 14.49
CA LEU A 136 -14.74 12.63 14.25
C LEU A 136 -13.98 12.19 15.51
N ARG A 137 -14.39 12.66 16.70
CA ARG A 137 -13.77 12.25 17.97
C ARG A 137 -13.99 10.77 18.27
N ALA A 138 -15.18 10.24 18.00
CA ALA A 138 -15.45 8.81 18.14
C ALA A 138 -14.54 7.96 17.23
N ASP A 139 -14.40 8.36 15.96
CA ASP A 139 -13.51 7.67 15.02
C ASP A 139 -12.04 7.72 15.45
N PHE A 140 -11.57 8.89 15.87
CA PHE A 140 -10.18 9.02 16.33
C PHE A 140 -9.93 8.28 17.65
N ALA A 141 -10.95 8.14 18.50
CA ALA A 141 -10.87 7.26 19.66
C ALA A 141 -10.72 5.78 19.23
N TRP A 142 -11.47 5.33 18.23
CA TRP A 142 -11.32 3.98 17.66
C TRP A 142 -9.92 3.78 17.06
N ILE A 143 -9.46 4.72 16.24
CA ILE A 143 -8.11 4.71 15.65
C ILE A 143 -7.04 4.61 16.73
N LYS A 144 -7.12 5.44 17.77
CA LYS A 144 -6.16 5.44 18.89
C LYS A 144 -6.20 4.12 19.67
N ALA A 145 -7.38 3.55 19.85
CA ALA A 145 -7.58 2.29 20.58
C ALA A 145 -7.18 1.05 19.77
N TYR A 146 -7.11 1.16 18.45
CA TYR A 146 -6.79 0.04 17.57
C TYR A 146 -5.46 -0.61 17.93
N ARG A 147 -5.47 -1.93 18.12
CA ARG A 147 -4.28 -2.75 18.36
C ARG A 147 -4.30 -3.92 17.41
N TYR A 148 -3.34 -3.94 16.50
CA TYR A 148 -3.17 -5.06 15.59
C TYR A 148 -2.79 -6.31 16.38
N ARG A 149 -3.55 -7.38 16.14
CA ARG A 149 -3.23 -8.73 16.59
C ARG A 149 -2.81 -9.54 15.36
N PRO A 150 -1.61 -10.14 15.34
CA PRO A 150 -1.22 -11.02 14.24
C PRO A 150 -2.21 -12.16 14.04
N GLU A 151 -2.56 -12.42 12.78
CA GLU A 151 -3.35 -13.57 12.34
C GLU A 151 -2.81 -14.02 10.96
N PRO A 152 -3.12 -15.25 10.53
CA PRO A 152 -2.80 -15.67 9.17
C PRO A 152 -3.34 -14.69 8.12
N PRO A 153 -2.61 -14.46 7.00
CA PRO A 153 -3.09 -13.68 5.87
C PRO A 153 -4.46 -14.17 5.36
N LEU A 154 -5.17 -13.29 4.65
CA LEU A 154 -6.49 -13.60 4.10
C LEU A 154 -6.38 -14.23 2.70
N ASP A 155 -7.24 -15.22 2.43
CA ASP A 155 -7.44 -15.77 1.08
C ASP A 155 -8.38 -14.87 0.24
N VAL A 156 -8.17 -13.55 0.31
CA VAL A 156 -8.94 -12.54 -0.43
C VAL A 156 -7.95 -11.58 -1.08
N PRO A 157 -8.05 -11.32 -2.39
CA PRO A 157 -7.15 -10.38 -3.05
C PRO A 157 -7.35 -8.96 -2.51
N VAL A 158 -6.25 -8.20 -2.39
CA VAL A 158 -6.26 -6.83 -1.88
C VAL A 158 -5.80 -5.86 -2.95
N THR A 159 -6.60 -4.84 -3.25
CA THR A 159 -6.22 -3.73 -4.11
C THR A 159 -6.10 -2.46 -3.27
N ALA A 160 -4.89 -1.91 -3.14
CA ALA A 160 -4.62 -0.67 -2.43
C ALA A 160 -4.58 0.54 -3.35
N PHE A 161 -4.99 1.69 -2.84
CA PHE A 161 -4.91 3.00 -3.47
C PHE A 161 -4.15 3.97 -2.57
N ALA A 162 -3.16 4.65 -3.12
CA ALA A 162 -2.34 5.63 -2.43
C ALA A 162 -2.38 6.98 -3.16
N GLY A 163 -2.39 8.08 -2.42
CA GLY A 163 -2.17 9.41 -2.97
C GLY A 163 -0.68 9.62 -3.24
N SER A 164 -0.34 10.20 -4.39
CA SER A 164 1.05 10.56 -4.71
C SER A 164 1.59 11.66 -3.79
N ASP A 165 0.72 12.52 -3.29
CA ASP A 165 1.07 13.63 -2.40
C ASP A 165 0.70 13.35 -0.93
N ASP A 166 0.26 12.13 -0.61
CA ASP A 166 -0.08 11.74 0.76
C ASP A 166 1.19 11.45 1.58
N ARG A 167 1.50 12.38 2.50
CA ARG A 167 2.68 12.32 3.36
C ARG A 167 2.54 11.34 4.53
N GLU A 168 1.31 11.08 4.98
CA GLU A 168 1.06 10.19 6.11
C GLU A 168 0.93 8.73 5.62
N PHE A 169 0.41 8.53 4.41
CA PHE A 169 0.13 7.22 3.81
C PHE A 169 0.81 7.04 2.44
N PRO A 170 2.14 7.17 2.36
CA PRO A 170 2.84 7.15 1.09
C PRO A 170 2.76 5.76 0.42
N PRO A 171 2.82 5.70 -0.92
CA PRO A 171 2.72 4.45 -1.69
C PRO A 171 3.67 3.34 -1.22
N ALA A 172 4.89 3.68 -0.81
CA ALA A 172 5.87 2.72 -0.34
C ALA A 172 5.39 1.95 0.90
N LYS A 173 4.78 2.62 1.88
CA LYS A 173 4.20 1.96 3.07
C LYS A 173 2.92 1.20 2.74
N MET A 174 2.12 1.72 1.81
CA MET A 174 0.91 1.05 1.34
C MET A 174 1.20 -0.32 0.70
N ALA A 175 2.39 -0.52 0.11
CA ALA A 175 2.81 -1.83 -0.38
C ALA A 175 2.83 -2.92 0.71
N GLY A 176 2.95 -2.55 1.99
CA GLY A 176 2.85 -3.45 3.15
C GLY A 176 1.55 -4.24 3.26
N TRP A 177 0.50 -3.86 2.53
CA TRP A 177 -0.76 -4.61 2.47
C TRP A 177 -0.59 -5.98 1.83
N ALA A 178 0.44 -6.17 0.99
CA ALA A 178 0.78 -7.47 0.41
C ALA A 178 1.00 -8.57 1.46
N ARG A 179 1.40 -8.21 2.70
CA ARG A 179 1.59 -9.17 3.80
C ARG A 179 0.29 -9.77 4.33
N HIS A 180 -0.85 -9.14 4.06
CA HIS A 180 -2.14 -9.52 4.65
C HIS A 180 -3.02 -10.35 3.70
N THR A 181 -2.48 -10.79 2.56
CA THR A 181 -3.18 -11.63 1.59
C THR A 181 -2.29 -12.69 0.96
N THR A 182 -2.87 -13.85 0.68
CA THR A 182 -2.28 -14.96 -0.10
C THR A 182 -2.80 -15.01 -1.53
N SER A 183 -3.88 -14.30 -1.87
CA SER A 183 -4.58 -14.42 -3.16
C SER A 183 -4.17 -13.39 -4.20
N GLY A 184 -3.35 -12.41 -3.83
CA GLY A 184 -2.86 -11.37 -4.72
C GLY A 184 -3.02 -9.97 -4.14
N PHE A 185 -2.03 -9.13 -4.40
CA PHE A 185 -2.05 -7.72 -4.08
C PHE A 185 -2.05 -6.89 -5.38
N ARG A 186 -2.51 -5.64 -5.32
CA ARG A 186 -2.31 -4.60 -6.33
C ARG A 186 -2.20 -3.26 -5.60
N LEU A 187 -1.36 -2.35 -6.07
CA LEU A 187 -1.29 -1.00 -5.55
C LEU A 187 -1.40 -0.01 -6.72
N HIS A 188 -2.29 0.96 -6.58
CA HIS A 188 -2.46 2.05 -7.52
C HIS A 188 -2.10 3.36 -6.82
N THR A 189 -1.12 4.08 -7.38
CA THR A 189 -0.84 5.45 -6.96
C THR A 189 -1.65 6.41 -7.83
N LEU A 190 -2.40 7.30 -7.21
CA LEU A 190 -3.27 8.26 -7.86
C LEU A 190 -2.82 9.70 -7.54
N ALA A 191 -3.16 10.64 -8.42
CA ALA A 191 -2.87 12.05 -8.18
C ALA A 191 -3.65 12.58 -6.97
N GLY A 192 -2.99 13.34 -6.09
CA GLY A 192 -3.59 13.97 -4.91
C GLY A 192 -3.07 13.47 -3.57
N GLY A 193 -3.48 14.17 -2.51
CA GLY A 193 -3.14 13.88 -1.11
C GLY A 193 -4.08 12.85 -0.46
N HIS A 194 -4.27 12.94 0.86
CA HIS A 194 -5.04 11.96 1.64
C HIS A 194 -6.46 11.70 1.12
N MET A 195 -7.10 12.75 0.60
CA MET A 195 -8.48 12.69 0.09
C MET A 195 -8.55 12.60 -1.44
N PHE A 196 -7.56 11.96 -2.08
CA PHE A 196 -7.56 11.69 -3.53
C PHE A 196 -8.85 11.03 -4.04
N LEU A 197 -9.60 10.33 -3.16
CA LEU A 197 -10.83 9.64 -3.51
C LEU A 197 -11.94 10.56 -4.06
N HIS A 198 -11.85 11.86 -3.80
CA HIS A 198 -12.79 12.85 -4.32
C HIS A 198 -12.48 13.19 -5.77
N ASP A 199 -11.23 13.58 -6.05
CA ASP A 199 -10.81 14.01 -7.39
C ASP A 199 -10.58 12.84 -8.35
N GLN A 200 -10.31 11.65 -7.81
CA GLN A 200 -10.00 10.44 -8.57
C GLN A 200 -11.18 9.45 -8.60
N ALA A 201 -12.38 9.87 -8.21
CA ALA A 201 -13.57 9.03 -8.07
C ALA A 201 -13.86 8.18 -9.33
N GLU A 202 -13.83 8.79 -10.52
CA GLU A 202 -14.09 8.08 -11.78
C GLU A 202 -13.01 7.05 -12.11
N ARG A 203 -11.73 7.40 -11.92
CA ARG A 203 -10.61 6.48 -12.14
C ARG A 203 -10.65 5.31 -11.16
N MET A 204 -10.98 5.58 -9.89
CA MET A 204 -11.14 4.54 -8.88
C MET A 204 -12.29 3.60 -9.21
N ALA A 205 -13.45 4.13 -9.58
CA ALA A 205 -14.61 3.34 -9.97
C ALA A 205 -14.29 2.46 -11.19
N ALA A 206 -13.58 2.99 -12.19
CA ALA A 206 -13.15 2.23 -13.36
C ALA A 206 -12.18 1.09 -13.00
N ILE A 207 -11.19 1.33 -12.12
CA ILE A 207 -10.26 0.30 -11.65
C ILE A 207 -11.01 -0.78 -10.87
N ILE A 208 -11.87 -0.38 -9.93
CA ILE A 208 -12.67 -1.31 -9.12
C ILE A 208 -13.59 -2.14 -10.01
N ALA A 209 -14.26 -1.51 -10.98
CA ALA A 209 -15.10 -2.21 -11.93
C ALA A 209 -14.31 -3.24 -12.72
N ALA A 210 -13.16 -2.87 -13.30
CA ALA A 210 -12.29 -3.79 -14.03
C ALA A 210 -11.82 -4.98 -13.15
N ASP A 211 -11.48 -4.70 -11.89
CA ASP A 211 -11.07 -5.73 -10.91
C ASP A 211 -12.21 -6.69 -10.52
N LEU A 212 -13.47 -6.29 -10.69
CA LEU A 212 -14.67 -7.07 -10.36
C LEU A 212 -15.31 -7.75 -11.58
N THR A 213 -15.13 -7.21 -12.79
CA THR A 213 -15.76 -7.72 -14.02
C THR A 213 -14.80 -8.45 -14.96
N GLY A 214 -13.49 -8.36 -14.75
CA GLY A 214 -12.52 -9.10 -15.57
C GLY A 214 -12.64 -10.62 -15.34
N GLU A 215 -12.72 -11.40 -16.43
CA GLU A 215 -12.87 -12.88 -16.39
C GLU A 215 -11.64 -13.62 -15.84
N ASP A 216 -10.53 -12.94 -15.56
CA ASP A 216 -9.38 -13.55 -14.90
C ASP A 216 -8.94 -12.66 -13.73
N GLY A 217 -8.99 -13.19 -12.51
CA GLY A 217 -8.41 -12.58 -11.31
C GLY A 217 -6.91 -12.22 -11.43
N HIS A 218 -6.27 -12.59 -12.54
CA HIS A 218 -4.83 -12.54 -12.77
C HIS A 218 -4.39 -12.16 -14.20
N ALA A 219 -5.26 -11.74 -15.14
CA ALA A 219 -4.81 -11.33 -16.49
C ALA A 219 -4.88 -9.81 -16.70
N SER A 220 -3.99 -9.10 -16.01
CA SER A 220 -3.83 -7.65 -16.12
C SER A 220 -3.26 -7.24 -17.48
N ALA A 221 -3.77 -6.13 -18.03
CA ALA A 221 -3.18 -5.41 -19.15
C ALA A 221 -1.67 -5.16 -18.92
N PRO A 222 -0.83 -5.05 -19.96
CA PRO A 222 0.58 -4.70 -19.80
C PRO A 222 0.75 -3.31 -19.13
N PRO A 223 1.87 -3.07 -18.42
CA PRO A 223 2.08 -1.79 -17.73
C PRO A 223 1.97 -0.59 -18.67
N GLU A 224 1.41 0.51 -18.15
CA GLU A 224 1.51 1.85 -18.75
C GLU A 224 2.97 2.39 -18.65
N ASP A 225 3.29 3.51 -19.30
CA ASP A 225 4.66 4.06 -19.38
C ASP A 225 5.26 4.48 -18.02
N ASP A 226 4.40 4.76 -17.05
CA ASP A 226 4.70 5.18 -15.68
C ASP A 226 4.34 4.10 -14.64
N GLU A 227 4.14 2.86 -15.07
CA GLU A 227 3.75 1.74 -14.20
C GLU A 227 4.80 0.62 -14.19
N VAL A 228 5.12 0.12 -12.99
CA VAL A 228 5.89 -1.11 -12.81
C VAL A 228 4.98 -2.20 -12.31
N HIS A 229 4.84 -3.26 -13.11
CA HIS A 229 4.21 -4.50 -12.68
C HIS A 229 5.25 -5.36 -11.99
N VAL A 230 5.15 -5.53 -10.69
CA VAL A 230 5.99 -6.42 -9.92
C VAL A 230 5.22 -7.71 -9.65
N TRP A 231 5.86 -8.86 -9.82
CA TRP A 231 5.16 -10.14 -9.76
C TRP A 231 5.99 -11.18 -8.98
N LEU A 232 5.39 -11.78 -7.95
CA LEU A 232 5.96 -12.96 -7.27
C LEU A 232 5.70 -14.23 -8.08
N ALA A 233 6.49 -14.50 -9.10
CA ALA A 233 6.29 -15.66 -9.94
C ALA A 233 7.62 -16.20 -10.45
N THR A 234 7.63 -17.44 -10.91
CA THR A 234 8.78 -17.97 -11.65
C THR A 234 9.04 -17.11 -12.88
N ARG A 235 10.31 -17.04 -13.32
CA ARG A 235 10.66 -16.37 -14.58
C ARG A 235 9.84 -16.90 -15.76
N ARG A 236 9.53 -18.20 -15.76
CA ARG A 236 8.72 -18.86 -16.79
C ARG A 236 7.29 -18.31 -16.83
N GLU A 237 6.66 -18.07 -15.68
CA GLU A 237 5.32 -17.46 -15.59
C GLU A 237 5.32 -16.03 -16.12
N CYS A 238 6.33 -15.24 -15.73
CA CYS A 238 6.51 -13.88 -16.21
C CYS A 238 6.62 -13.81 -17.73
N LEU A 239 7.45 -14.69 -18.31
CA LEU A 239 7.62 -14.76 -19.76
C LEU A 239 6.37 -15.28 -20.48
N ARG A 240 5.63 -16.24 -19.91
CA ARG A 240 4.37 -16.70 -20.52
C ARG A 240 3.36 -15.56 -20.66
N ARG A 241 3.30 -14.67 -19.67
CA ARG A 241 2.32 -13.58 -19.64
C ARG A 241 2.74 -12.36 -20.45
N TYR A 242 4.00 -11.94 -20.33
CA TYR A 242 4.47 -10.66 -20.88
C TYR A 242 5.47 -10.83 -22.03
N GLY A 243 6.01 -12.03 -22.26
CA GLY A 243 7.09 -12.26 -23.22
C GLY A 243 6.68 -12.02 -24.68
N ALA A 244 5.38 -12.05 -24.99
CA ALA A 244 4.87 -11.77 -26.33
C ALA A 244 4.46 -10.29 -26.53
N VAL A 245 4.49 -9.45 -25.49
CA VAL A 245 4.06 -8.04 -25.60
C VAL A 245 5.25 -7.16 -26.00
N PRO A 246 5.22 -6.52 -27.19
CA PRO A 246 6.33 -5.67 -27.63
C PRO A 246 6.53 -4.45 -26.72
N GLY A 247 7.79 -4.03 -26.55
CA GLY A 247 8.14 -2.81 -25.81
C GLY A 247 8.17 -2.96 -24.28
N LEU A 248 8.01 -4.19 -23.76
CA LEU A 248 8.17 -4.47 -22.34
C LEU A 248 9.62 -4.86 -21.99
N HIS A 249 10.08 -4.37 -20.85
CA HIS A 249 11.30 -4.82 -20.19
C HIS A 249 10.93 -5.69 -18.98
N ILE A 250 11.62 -6.81 -18.81
CA ILE A 250 11.38 -7.75 -17.71
C ILE A 250 12.71 -7.97 -16.97
N GLY A 251 12.79 -7.47 -15.73
CA GLY A 251 13.84 -7.81 -14.79
C GLY A 251 13.38 -8.93 -13.85
N THR A 252 14.24 -9.90 -13.52
CA THR A 252 13.88 -10.99 -12.57
C THR A 252 14.98 -11.26 -11.57
N ALA A 253 14.67 -11.36 -10.28
CA ALA A 253 15.57 -11.78 -9.22
C ALA A 253 15.02 -13.02 -8.50
N GLY A 254 15.92 -13.93 -8.10
CA GLY A 254 15.56 -15.11 -7.34
C GLY A 254 16.47 -15.27 -6.13
N SER A 255 15.90 -15.65 -4.99
CA SER A 255 16.62 -15.98 -3.76
C SER A 255 15.85 -17.05 -2.99
N ALA A 256 16.51 -18.18 -2.70
CA ALA A 256 16.00 -19.26 -1.83
C ALA A 256 14.52 -19.66 -2.10
N GLY A 257 14.18 -19.88 -3.38
CA GLY A 257 12.85 -20.29 -3.82
C GLY A 257 11.85 -19.14 -4.05
N LEU A 258 12.15 -17.93 -3.62
CA LEU A 258 11.36 -16.74 -3.95
C LEU A 258 11.87 -16.14 -5.27
N THR A 259 10.97 -15.92 -6.23
CA THR A 259 11.28 -15.20 -7.47
C THR A 259 10.40 -13.96 -7.59
N VAL A 260 11.02 -12.83 -7.90
CA VAL A 260 10.36 -11.56 -8.14
C VAL A 260 10.70 -11.09 -9.55
N ALA A 261 9.70 -10.71 -10.32
CA ALA A 261 9.89 -10.03 -11.58
C ALA A 261 9.39 -8.59 -11.49
N ALA A 262 10.04 -7.67 -12.19
CA ALA A 262 9.55 -6.33 -12.45
C ALA A 262 9.40 -6.17 -13.96
N VAL A 263 8.22 -5.74 -14.40
CA VAL A 263 7.85 -5.55 -15.80
C VAL A 263 7.47 -4.09 -16.00
N THR A 264 8.08 -3.46 -16.99
CA THR A 264 7.91 -2.04 -17.30
C THR A 264 7.75 -1.86 -18.80
N ARG A 265 7.11 -0.77 -19.23
CA ARG A 265 7.08 -0.36 -20.63
C ARG A 265 8.17 0.67 -20.92
N GLY A 266 8.91 0.47 -22.01
CA GLY A 266 9.87 1.45 -22.56
C GLY A 266 11.13 1.78 -21.74
N ARG A 267 11.21 1.42 -20.46
CA ARG A 267 12.36 1.70 -19.57
C ARG A 267 12.78 0.48 -18.78
N ARG A 268 14.04 0.45 -18.34
CA ARG A 268 14.56 -0.63 -17.47
C ARG A 268 14.16 -0.41 -16.01
N ALA A 269 13.80 -1.50 -15.34
CA ALA A 269 13.70 -1.59 -13.90
C ALA A 269 14.70 -2.64 -13.40
N GLY A 270 15.37 -2.34 -12.29
CA GLY A 270 16.15 -3.32 -11.56
C GLY A 270 15.30 -3.95 -10.47
N VAL A 271 15.42 -5.27 -10.30
CA VAL A 271 14.81 -5.98 -9.18
C VAL A 271 15.87 -6.81 -8.48
N ALA A 272 15.83 -6.78 -7.16
CA ALA A 272 16.57 -7.65 -6.28
C ALA A 272 15.64 -8.20 -5.20
N VAL A 273 15.93 -9.41 -4.74
CA VAL A 273 15.19 -10.04 -3.64
C VAL A 273 16.15 -10.86 -2.81
N GLU A 274 15.95 -10.82 -1.51
CA GLU A 274 16.71 -11.58 -0.54
C GLU A 274 15.75 -12.07 0.54
N ARG A 275 15.80 -13.36 0.82
CA ARG A 275 15.11 -13.89 1.99
C ARG A 275 15.92 -13.44 3.19
N VAL A 276 15.29 -12.96 4.27
CA VAL A 276 16.04 -12.55 5.48
C VAL A 276 16.86 -13.75 5.92
N PRO A 277 18.19 -13.74 5.68
CA PRO A 277 18.98 -14.94 5.83
C PRO A 277 19.28 -15.14 7.32
N PRO A 278 19.77 -16.32 7.72
CA PRO A 278 20.44 -16.47 9.01
C PRO A 278 21.57 -15.42 9.16
N PRO A 279 22.03 -15.14 10.39
CA PRO A 279 22.90 -13.99 10.71
C PRO A 279 24.16 -13.83 9.83
N ASP A 280 24.66 -14.89 9.21
CA ASP A 280 25.86 -14.87 8.37
C ASP A 280 25.60 -14.49 6.89
N GLY A 281 24.36 -14.17 6.51
CA GLY A 281 23.97 -13.97 5.10
C GLY A 281 24.08 -12.54 4.56
N VAL A 282 24.59 -11.60 5.35
CA VAL A 282 24.81 -10.22 4.92
C VAL A 282 26.24 -10.05 4.42
N ASP A 283 26.40 -9.54 3.21
CA ASP A 283 27.71 -9.25 2.62
C ASP A 283 28.15 -7.83 3.00
N GLU A 284 28.93 -7.73 4.08
CA GLU A 284 29.42 -6.44 4.59
C GLU A 284 30.33 -5.69 3.61
N SER A 285 30.87 -6.35 2.58
CA SER A 285 31.69 -5.70 1.55
C SER A 285 30.90 -4.71 0.71
N LEU A 286 29.56 -4.82 0.70
CA LEU A 286 28.66 -3.93 -0.03
C LEU A 286 28.47 -2.57 0.66
N PHE A 287 28.91 -2.41 1.91
CA PHE A 287 28.62 -1.23 2.72
C PHE A 287 29.82 -0.31 2.87
N GLY A 288 29.57 0.99 2.67
CA GLY A 288 30.54 2.04 2.96
C GLY A 288 30.77 2.20 4.47
N PRO A 289 31.83 2.92 4.89
CA PRO A 289 32.13 3.14 6.32
C PRO A 289 30.98 3.78 7.11
N ALA A 290 30.32 4.80 6.55
CA ALA A 290 29.19 5.48 7.19
C ALA A 290 28.01 4.52 7.39
N GLU A 291 27.71 3.69 6.39
CA GLU A 291 26.58 2.77 6.47
C GLU A 291 26.80 1.67 7.51
N ARG A 292 28.05 1.18 7.64
CA ARG A 292 28.43 0.23 8.70
C ARG A 292 28.25 0.85 10.09
N ALA A 293 28.71 2.09 10.28
CA ALA A 293 28.50 2.81 11.54
C ALA A 293 27.01 3.01 11.86
N ASP A 294 26.19 3.36 10.85
CA ASP A 294 24.73 3.49 11.03
C ASP A 294 24.10 2.15 11.46
N LEU A 295 24.47 1.05 10.80
CA LEU A 295 23.95 -0.28 11.11
C LEU A 295 24.38 -0.75 12.51
N GLU A 296 25.63 -0.49 12.90
CA GLU A 296 26.14 -0.79 14.24
C GLU A 296 25.37 -0.02 15.33
N ALA A 297 24.98 1.23 15.06
CA ALA A 297 24.20 2.05 15.98
C ALA A 297 22.73 1.62 16.12
N GLU A 298 22.18 0.88 15.16
CA GLU A 298 20.81 0.37 15.22
C GLU A 298 20.63 -0.70 16.31
N PRO A 299 19.42 -0.82 16.90
CA PRO A 299 19.07 -1.92 17.80
C PRO A 299 19.33 -3.29 17.14
N ALA A 300 19.82 -4.24 17.92
CA ALA A 300 20.17 -5.58 17.43
C ALA A 300 18.98 -6.28 16.76
N GLU A 301 17.76 -5.98 17.22
CA GLU A 301 16.50 -6.53 16.73
C GLU A 301 16.16 -6.06 15.30
N THR A 302 16.61 -4.87 14.89
CA THR A 302 16.31 -4.31 13.55
C THR A 302 17.50 -4.33 12.62
N ARG A 303 18.73 -4.37 13.17
CA ARG A 303 19.98 -4.29 12.41
C ARG A 303 20.05 -5.25 11.23
N LEU A 304 19.69 -6.52 11.43
CA LEU A 304 19.71 -7.52 10.35
C LEU A 304 18.77 -7.13 9.21
N LEU A 305 17.54 -6.70 9.52
CA LEU A 305 16.56 -6.32 8.51
C LEU A 305 17.01 -5.06 7.76
N SER A 306 17.62 -4.09 8.44
CA SER A 306 18.16 -2.88 7.84
C SER A 306 19.34 -3.19 6.91
N ALA A 307 20.26 -4.06 7.34
CA ALA A 307 21.40 -4.48 6.52
C ALA A 307 20.94 -5.23 5.26
N VAL A 308 20.00 -6.17 5.39
CA VAL A 308 19.38 -6.86 4.24
C VAL A 308 18.67 -5.87 3.32
N SER A 309 17.91 -4.92 3.87
CA SER A 309 17.21 -3.91 3.07
C SER A 309 18.18 -3.04 2.27
N LEU A 310 19.29 -2.64 2.89
CA LEU A 310 20.34 -1.86 2.23
C LEU A 310 21.03 -2.64 1.11
N GLN A 311 21.42 -3.88 1.38
CA GLN A 311 22.01 -4.79 0.40
C GLN A 311 21.09 -5.00 -0.82
N VAL A 312 19.81 -5.29 -0.57
CA VAL A 312 18.81 -5.47 -1.63
C VAL A 312 18.60 -4.19 -2.44
N ALA A 313 18.61 -3.02 -1.80
CA ALA A 313 18.50 -1.73 -2.48
C ALA A 313 19.67 -1.49 -3.44
N LYS A 314 20.92 -1.66 -2.98
CA LYS A 314 22.12 -1.52 -3.81
C LYS A 314 22.08 -2.46 -5.01
N LYS A 315 21.79 -3.74 -4.77
CA LYS A 315 21.65 -4.76 -5.83
C LYS A 315 20.60 -4.36 -6.86
N ALA A 316 19.46 -3.82 -6.45
CA ALA A 316 18.42 -3.36 -7.38
C ALA A 316 18.92 -2.21 -8.26
N VAL A 317 19.56 -1.19 -7.69
CA VAL A 317 20.09 -0.02 -8.45
C VAL A 317 21.16 -0.44 -9.45
N MET A 318 22.16 -1.20 -9.02
CA MET A 318 23.26 -1.65 -9.90
C MET A 318 22.71 -2.43 -11.10
N ARG A 319 21.71 -3.29 -10.84
CA ARG A 319 21.06 -4.06 -11.90
C ARG A 319 20.24 -3.20 -12.85
N ALA A 320 19.55 -2.18 -12.33
CA ALA A 320 18.77 -1.26 -13.14
C ALA A 320 19.68 -0.42 -14.06
N ALA A 321 20.79 0.08 -13.50
CA ALA A 321 21.82 0.82 -14.21
C ALA A 321 22.54 -0.03 -15.26
N GLY A 322 22.58 -1.36 -15.08
CA GLY A 322 23.25 -2.27 -15.99
C GLY A 322 24.78 -2.14 -15.96
N ASP A 323 25.33 -1.72 -14.82
CA ASP A 323 26.76 -1.49 -14.64
C ASP A 323 27.36 -2.50 -13.65
N PRO A 324 27.99 -3.58 -14.14
CA PRO A 324 28.57 -4.61 -13.29
C PRO A 324 29.92 -4.20 -12.66
N ALA A 325 30.54 -3.09 -13.09
CA ALA A 325 31.83 -2.62 -12.58
C ALA A 325 31.69 -1.57 -11.46
N CYS A 326 30.45 -1.18 -11.15
CA CYS A 326 30.11 -0.27 -10.08
C CYS A 326 30.51 -0.86 -8.71
N ASP A 327 31.34 -0.14 -7.94
CA ASP A 327 31.62 -0.50 -6.56
C ASP A 327 30.37 -0.23 -5.69
N PRO A 328 29.73 -1.26 -5.11
CA PRO A 328 28.56 -1.10 -4.26
C PRO A 328 28.83 -0.26 -3.01
N ALA A 329 30.07 -0.26 -2.49
CA ALA A 329 30.44 0.52 -1.32
C ALA A 329 30.44 2.04 -1.59
N GLY A 330 30.60 2.43 -2.86
CA GLY A 330 30.48 3.83 -3.32
C GLY A 330 29.05 4.32 -3.52
N LEU A 331 28.03 3.47 -3.33
CA LEU A 331 26.62 3.81 -3.47
C LEU A 331 25.92 3.79 -2.11
N GLY A 332 25.77 4.95 -1.46
CA GLY A 332 25.11 5.09 -0.17
C GLY A 332 23.60 5.36 -0.24
N PHE A 333 22.97 5.40 0.93
CA PHE A 333 21.60 5.90 1.12
C PHE A 333 21.53 6.62 2.49
N ALA A 334 21.58 7.96 2.56
CA ALA A 334 21.56 8.65 3.86
C ALA A 334 20.18 8.73 4.49
N ARG A 335 19.10 8.73 3.70
CA ARG A 335 17.72 8.68 4.24
C ARG A 335 17.08 7.33 3.96
N ARG A 336 17.12 6.47 4.96
CA ARG A 336 16.50 5.13 4.97
C ARG A 336 15.08 5.18 5.56
N ASP A 337 14.30 6.19 5.20
CA ASP A 337 12.91 6.28 5.66
C ASP A 337 12.07 5.22 4.92
N ALA A 338 11.36 4.38 5.66
CA ALA A 338 10.40 3.43 5.08
C ALA A 338 9.20 4.12 4.40
N ALA A 339 9.01 5.42 4.61
CA ALA A 339 7.95 6.23 4.04
C ALA A 339 8.16 6.57 2.56
N GLU A 340 9.41 6.75 2.12
CA GLU A 340 9.71 7.23 0.78
C GLU A 340 10.59 6.23 0.03
N PRO A 341 10.54 6.22 -1.31
CA PRO A 341 11.54 5.52 -2.09
C PRO A 341 12.94 6.00 -1.71
N TRP A 342 13.84 5.08 -1.40
CA TRP A 342 15.22 5.41 -1.05
C TRP A 342 15.93 6.00 -2.26
N ARG A 343 16.68 7.08 -2.00
CA ARG A 343 17.45 7.81 -3.00
C ARG A 343 18.92 7.43 -2.86
N PRO A 344 19.57 6.91 -3.90
CA PRO A 344 20.98 6.62 -3.84
C PRO A 344 21.80 7.90 -3.74
N GLU A 345 22.88 7.84 -2.98
CA GLU A 345 23.91 8.87 -2.88
C GLU A 345 25.19 8.30 -3.42
N ALA A 346 25.67 8.87 -4.52
CA ALA A 346 26.75 8.27 -5.26
C ALA A 346 28.08 8.97 -4.94
N ALA A 347 29.13 8.17 -4.76
CA ALA A 347 30.50 8.69 -4.74
C ALA A 347 30.86 9.36 -6.09
N PRO A 348 31.87 10.25 -6.12
CA PRO A 348 32.34 10.85 -7.37
C PRO A 348 32.60 9.81 -8.46
N GLY A 349 32.09 10.07 -9.67
CA GLY A 349 32.14 9.13 -10.82
C GLY A 349 30.93 8.19 -10.94
N MET A 350 30.01 8.22 -9.98
CA MET A 350 28.78 7.40 -9.95
C MET A 350 27.50 8.23 -9.96
N GLU A 351 27.56 9.54 -10.21
CA GLU A 351 26.46 10.51 -10.10
C GLU A 351 25.23 10.12 -10.93
N ARG A 352 25.42 9.40 -12.04
CA ARG A 352 24.33 8.83 -12.86
C ARG A 352 23.37 7.94 -12.06
N LEU A 353 23.83 7.37 -10.93
CA LEU A 353 23.04 6.47 -10.09
C LEU A 353 22.05 7.22 -9.20
N GLU A 354 22.22 8.52 -8.99
CA GLU A 354 21.33 9.36 -8.18
C GLU A 354 19.97 9.61 -8.87
N ALA A 355 19.89 9.32 -10.17
CA ALA A 355 18.63 9.33 -10.91
C ALA A 355 17.67 8.21 -10.47
N TRP A 356 18.17 7.13 -9.84
CA TRP A 356 17.34 6.00 -9.45
C TRP A 356 16.59 6.25 -8.14
N ARG A 357 15.49 5.53 -7.98
CA ARG A 357 14.63 5.47 -6.79
C ARG A 357 14.38 4.03 -6.48
N VAL A 358 14.50 3.67 -5.21
CA VAL A 358 14.35 2.28 -4.76
C VAL A 358 13.12 2.18 -3.88
N THR A 359 12.18 1.31 -4.24
CA THR A 359 11.06 0.97 -3.36
C THR A 359 11.22 -0.45 -2.85
N HIS A 360 11.28 -0.58 -1.53
CA HIS A 360 11.23 -1.88 -0.86
C HIS A 360 9.82 -2.42 -0.89
N LEU A 361 9.73 -3.70 -1.23
CA LEU A 361 8.49 -4.43 -1.32
C LEU A 361 8.48 -5.51 -0.23
N PRO A 362 7.39 -5.61 0.53
CA PRO A 362 7.26 -6.65 1.52
C PRO A 362 6.81 -7.93 0.83
N VAL A 363 7.74 -8.89 0.76
CA VAL A 363 7.51 -10.19 0.15
C VAL A 363 7.47 -11.26 1.24
N PRO A 364 6.71 -12.36 1.09
CA PRO A 364 6.63 -13.40 2.10
C PRO A 364 8.02 -13.93 2.52
N GLY A 365 8.39 -13.70 3.78
CA GLY A 365 9.66 -14.15 4.36
C GLY A 365 10.92 -13.46 3.82
N GLY A 366 10.82 -12.34 3.11
CA GLY A 366 11.99 -11.68 2.53
C GLY A 366 11.82 -10.18 2.33
N VAL A 367 12.86 -9.58 1.76
CA VAL A 367 12.90 -8.18 1.33
C VAL A 367 13.17 -8.18 -0.17
N ALA A 368 12.29 -7.54 -0.94
CA ALA A 368 12.55 -7.23 -2.34
C ALA A 368 12.71 -5.72 -2.51
N ALA A 369 13.46 -5.29 -3.51
CA ALA A 369 13.50 -3.90 -3.91
C ALA A 369 13.42 -3.77 -5.42
N VAL A 370 12.73 -2.73 -5.86
CA VAL A 370 12.58 -2.35 -7.26
C VAL A 370 13.17 -0.97 -7.44
N ALA A 371 14.09 -0.83 -8.40
CA ALA A 371 14.76 0.42 -8.72
C ALA A 371 14.30 0.96 -10.08
N VAL A 372 13.87 2.22 -10.12
CA VAL A 372 13.43 2.96 -11.32
C VAL A 372 14.02 4.36 -11.40
N ALA A 373 14.22 4.89 -12.61
CA ALA A 373 15.00 6.12 -12.84
C ALA A 373 14.27 7.45 -12.54
N ARG A 374 13.07 7.44 -11.95
CA ARG A 374 12.30 8.67 -11.63
C ARG A 374 11.37 8.47 -10.42
N ASP A 375 10.99 9.57 -9.80
CA ASP A 375 9.90 9.64 -8.83
C ASP A 375 8.53 9.46 -9.52
N GLY A 376 7.52 8.97 -8.80
CA GLY A 376 6.12 8.95 -9.26
C GLY A 376 5.65 7.73 -10.05
N TRP A 377 6.44 6.65 -10.13
CA TRP A 377 5.98 5.41 -10.75
C TRP A 377 4.87 4.73 -9.92
N ARG A 378 3.86 4.22 -10.61
CA ARG A 378 2.81 3.38 -10.02
C ARG A 378 3.35 1.97 -9.87
N LEU A 379 3.33 1.43 -8.66
CA LEU A 379 3.81 0.07 -8.40
C LEU A 379 2.64 -0.87 -8.27
N ARG A 380 2.46 -1.75 -9.25
CA ARG A 380 1.47 -2.82 -9.19
C ARG A 380 2.13 -4.13 -8.79
N PHE A 381 2.06 -4.51 -7.52
CA PHE A 381 2.66 -5.74 -7.03
C PHE A 381 1.66 -6.89 -6.95
N GLU A 382 1.71 -7.84 -7.88
CA GLU A 382 0.87 -9.03 -7.94
C GLU A 382 1.52 -10.25 -7.27
N ILE A 383 0.72 -11.00 -6.51
CA ILE A 383 1.05 -12.34 -6.04
C ILE A 383 0.11 -13.28 -6.80
N PRO A 384 0.61 -14.19 -7.65
CA PRO A 384 -0.25 -15.21 -8.24
C PRO A 384 -0.80 -16.06 -7.10
N GLY A 385 -2.12 -16.26 -7.08
CA GLY A 385 -2.69 -17.26 -6.19
C GLY A 385 -2.14 -18.63 -6.59
N GLU A 386 -1.91 -19.51 -5.62
CA GLU A 386 -1.66 -20.91 -5.95
C GLU A 386 -2.85 -21.41 -6.79
N ALA A 387 -2.57 -21.87 -8.00
CA ALA A 387 -3.54 -22.62 -8.77
C ALA A 387 -3.85 -23.88 -7.96
N ARG A 388 -5.06 -23.93 -7.37
CA ARG A 388 -5.56 -25.12 -6.68
C ARG A 388 -5.75 -26.28 -7.65
#